data_AF-A0A7X6I9N7-F1
#
_entry.id   AF-A0A7X6I9N7-F1
#
_cell.length_a   1.000
_cell.length_b   1.000
_cell.length_c   1.000
_cell.angle_alpha   90.00
_cell.angle_beta   90.00
_cell.angle_gamma   90.00
#
_symmetry.space_group_name_H-M   'P 1'
#
loop_
_entity.id
_entity.type
_entity.pdbx_description
1 polymer ?
#
loop_
_entity_poly.entity_id
_entity_poly.type
_entity_poly.pdbx_seq_one_letter_code
_entity_poly.pdbx_strand_id
1 'polypeptide(L)'
;MSEVEELTCSRCGAIFSELKAKLALSGPHVKASCPECGGYVKFISQGGDPMLWFGKYRGKKLTDVVANDRQYLEWLVCQHIQPSLRKKIKGVLRGVSGRG
;
A
#
# COMPACT_ATOMS: atom_id res chain seq x y z
N MET A 1 12.89 -2.53 -13.82
CA MET A 1 12.02 -3.59 -14.38
C MET A 1 10.84 -3.70 -13.45
N SER A 2 9.64 -3.35 -13.89
CA SER A 2 8.45 -3.36 -13.04
C SER A 2 7.94 -4.79 -12.94
N GLU A 3 8.17 -5.45 -11.81
CA GLU A 3 7.56 -6.76 -11.50
C GLU A 3 6.05 -6.59 -11.46
N VAL A 4 5.38 -7.01 -12.53
CA VAL A 4 3.93 -7.09 -12.60
C VAL A 4 3.52 -8.41 -11.96
N GLU A 5 2.90 -8.39 -10.79
CA GLU A 5 2.33 -9.61 -10.22
C GLU A 5 1.22 -10.12 -11.14
N GLU A 6 1.42 -11.32 -11.70
CA GLU A 6 0.41 -12.01 -12.49
C GLU A 6 -0.55 -12.77 -11.58
N LEU A 7 -1.85 -12.59 -11.80
CA LEU A 7 -2.92 -13.24 -11.06
C LEU A 7 -3.57 -14.32 -11.93
N THR A 8 -3.79 -15.49 -11.34
CA THR A 8 -4.51 -16.59 -11.99
C THR A 8 -5.88 -16.76 -11.35
N CYS A 9 -6.94 -16.73 -12.14
CA CYS A 9 -8.29 -17.00 -11.66
C CYS A 9 -8.52 -18.50 -11.47
N SER A 10 -8.85 -18.94 -10.25
CA SER A 10 -9.20 -20.34 -9.97
C SER A 10 -10.54 -20.79 -10.57
N ARG A 11 -11.37 -19.86 -11.06
CA ARG A 11 -12.70 -20.17 -11.61
C ARG A 11 -12.68 -20.43 -13.11
N CYS A 12 -11.92 -19.64 -13.88
CA CYS A 12 -11.84 -19.77 -15.34
C CYS A 12 -10.43 -20.04 -15.87
N GLY A 13 -9.40 -20.05 -15.01
CA GLY A 13 -8.01 -20.26 -15.43
C GLY A 13 -7.36 -19.06 -16.11
N ALA A 14 -8.06 -17.93 -16.27
CA ALA A 14 -7.51 -16.73 -16.90
C ALA A 14 -6.31 -16.19 -16.08
N ILE A 15 -5.22 -15.89 -16.79
CA ILE A 15 -4.02 -15.24 -16.24
C ILE A 15 -4.07 -13.77 -16.66
N PHE A 16 -4.01 -12.86 -15.70
CA PHE A 16 -4.07 -11.43 -15.95
C PHE A 16 -3.27 -10.66 -14.89
N SER A 17 -2.76 -9.50 -15.25
CA SER A 17 -2.02 -8.64 -14.33
C SER A 17 -2.95 -7.95 -13.32
N GLU A 18 -2.46 -7.59 -12.13
CA GLU A 18 -3.23 -6.84 -11.12
C GLU A 18 -3.89 -5.57 -11.67
N LEU A 19 -3.26 -4.91 -12.65
CA LEU A 19 -3.78 -3.71 -13.33
C LEU A 19 -5.07 -3.97 -14.13
N LYS A 20 -5.27 -5.21 -14.61
CA LYS A 20 -6.47 -5.62 -15.36
C LYS A 20 -7.54 -6.22 -14.45
N ALA A 21 -7.22 -6.48 -13.18
CA ALA A 21 -8.18 -7.02 -12.24
C ALA A 21 -9.30 -6.01 -11.96
N LYS A 22 -10.54 -6.49 -11.83
CA LYS A 22 -11.65 -5.67 -11.33
C LYS A 22 -11.48 -5.52 -9.82
N LEU A 23 -11.01 -4.35 -9.39
CA LEU A 23 -10.79 -4.05 -7.97
C LEU A 23 -12.06 -3.47 -7.34
N ALA A 24 -12.56 -4.14 -6.30
CA ALA A 24 -13.70 -3.66 -5.51
C ALA A 24 -13.25 -3.34 -4.08
N LEU A 25 -13.61 -2.15 -3.60
CA LEU A 25 -13.40 -1.76 -2.20
C LEU A 25 -14.34 -2.55 -1.30
N SER A 26 -13.79 -3.26 -0.33
CA SER A 26 -14.55 -4.00 0.68
C SER A 26 -14.01 -3.62 2.06
N GLY A 27 -14.37 -2.41 2.51
CA GLY A 27 -13.86 -1.83 3.75
C GLY A 27 -12.35 -1.49 3.65
N PRO A 28 -11.51 -1.88 4.62
CA PRO A 28 -10.07 -1.58 4.61
C PRO A 28 -9.27 -2.45 3.62
N HIS A 29 -9.91 -3.40 2.93
CA HIS A 29 -9.28 -4.31 1.98
C HIS A 29 -9.80 -4.09 0.57
N VAL A 30 -8.97 -4.39 -0.44
CA VAL A 30 -9.38 -4.42 -1.85
C VAL A 30 -9.56 -5.88 -2.26
N LYS A 31 -10.69 -6.20 -2.87
CA LYS A 31 -10.94 -7.49 -3.50
C LYS A 31 -10.55 -7.40 -4.97
N ALA A 32 -9.63 -8.25 -5.41
CA ALA A 32 -9.33 -8.43 -6.82
C ALA A 32 -10.25 -9.51 -7.41
N SER A 33 -11.00 -9.13 -8.43
CA SER A 33 -11.89 -10.02 -9.18
C SER A 33 -11.40 -10.18 -10.62
N CYS A 34 -11.61 -11.37 -11.17
CA CYS A 34 -11.23 -11.70 -12.53
C CYS A 34 -11.98 -10.81 -13.55
N PRO A 35 -11.28 -10.18 -14.51
CA PRO A 35 -11.92 -9.34 -15.51
C PRO A 35 -12.87 -10.12 -16.41
N GLU A 36 -12.50 -11.36 -16.74
CA GLU A 36 -13.22 -12.24 -17.67
C GLU A 36 -14.52 -12.80 -17.07
N CYS A 37 -14.43 -13.45 -15.91
CA CYS A 37 -15.58 -14.16 -15.32
C CYS A 37 -16.18 -13.49 -14.09
N GLY A 38 -15.59 -12.41 -13.59
CA GLY A 38 -15.99 -11.76 -12.33
C GLY A 38 -15.71 -12.59 -11.07
N GLY A 39 -15.05 -13.73 -11.20
CA GLY A 39 -14.69 -14.59 -10.07
C GLY A 39 -13.72 -13.90 -9.12
N TYR A 40 -13.97 -13.98 -7.82
CA TYR A 40 -13.03 -13.51 -6.80
C TYR A 40 -11.70 -14.26 -6.91
N VAL A 41 -10.59 -13.53 -6.88
CA VAL A 41 -9.24 -14.11 -6.98
C VAL A 41 -8.51 -14.03 -5.64
N LYS A 42 -8.19 -12.83 -5.16
CA LYS A 42 -7.52 -12.63 -3.87
C LYS A 42 -7.86 -11.27 -3.27
N PHE A 43 -7.63 -11.13 -1.96
CA PHE A 43 -7.52 -9.80 -1.36
C PHE A 43 -6.14 -9.24 -1.68
N ILE A 44 -6.10 -8.03 -2.22
CA ILE A 44 -4.85 -7.30 -2.40
C ILE A 44 -4.77 -6.18 -1.37
N SER A 45 -3.55 -5.88 -0.96
CA SER A 45 -3.24 -4.72 -0.12
C SER A 45 -3.70 -3.47 -0.87
N GLN A 46 -4.38 -2.53 -0.20
CA GLN A 46 -4.55 -1.20 -0.75
C GLN A 46 -3.15 -0.66 -1.04
N GLY A 47 -2.74 -0.62 -2.31
CA GLY A 47 -1.48 0.00 -2.75
C GLY A 47 -1.46 1.52 -2.55
N GLY A 48 -2.30 2.04 -1.66
CA GLY A 48 -2.30 3.42 -1.23
C GLY A 48 -1.20 3.62 -0.20
N ASP A 49 -0.28 4.53 -0.49
CA ASP A 49 0.70 5.00 0.46
C ASP A 49 0.02 5.38 1.78
N PRO A 50 0.52 4.90 2.93
CA PRO A 50 -0.11 5.20 4.20
C PRO A 50 -0.06 6.71 4.48
N MET A 51 -1.22 7.32 4.70
CA MET A 51 -1.36 8.76 4.97
C MET A 51 -1.28 9.08 6.47
N LEU A 52 -0.73 10.25 6.79
CA LEU A 52 -0.79 10.84 8.13
C LEU A 52 -2.12 11.57 8.31
N TRP A 53 -2.85 11.24 9.36
CA TRP A 53 -4.15 11.86 9.68
C TRP A 53 -4.06 12.91 10.79
N PHE A 54 -2.85 13.22 11.26
CA PHE A 54 -2.59 14.14 12.37
C PHE A 54 -1.24 14.85 12.19
N GLY A 55 -0.95 15.81 13.09
CA GLY A 55 0.31 16.54 13.13
C GLY A 55 0.46 17.57 12.00
N LYS A 56 1.70 18.04 11.80
CA LYS A 56 2.06 19.06 10.80
C LYS A 56 1.75 18.62 9.36
N TYR A 57 1.82 17.32 9.10
CA TYR A 57 1.64 16.72 7.77
C TYR A 57 0.31 15.96 7.62
N ARG A 58 -0.76 16.44 8.28
CA ARG A 58 -2.10 15.87 8.14
C ARG A 58 -2.58 15.91 6.69
N GLY A 59 -3.07 14.78 6.19
CA GLY A 59 -3.50 14.60 4.80
C GLY A 59 -2.35 14.35 3.82
N LYS A 60 -1.11 14.22 4.28
CA LYS A 60 0.04 13.89 3.43
C LYS A 60 0.40 12.41 3.53
N LYS A 61 0.86 11.86 2.41
CA LYS A 61 1.36 10.48 2.34
C LYS A 61 2.68 10.37 3.10
N LEU A 62 2.90 9.27 3.82
CA LEU A 62 4.17 9.03 4.52
C LEU A 62 5.36 9.01 3.55
N THR A 63 5.16 8.59 2.30
CA THR A 63 6.18 8.66 1.24
C THR A 63 6.50 10.09 0.79
N ASP A 64 5.54 11.00 0.87
CA ASP A 64 5.75 12.43 0.61
C ASP A 64 6.51 13.07 1.78
N VAL A 65 6.11 12.73 3.01
CA VAL A 65 6.74 13.26 4.23
C VAL A 65 8.15 12.72 4.42
N VAL A 66 8.42 11.45 4.15
CA VAL A 66 9.80 10.92 4.25
C VAL A 66 10.74 11.56 3.24
N ALA A 67 10.22 11.94 2.06
CA ALA A 67 11.00 12.61 1.02
C ALA A 67 11.28 14.07 1.36
N ASN A 68 10.30 14.75 1.99
CA ASN A 68 10.44 16.16 2.38
C ASN A 68 11.12 16.37 3.74
N ASP A 69 10.80 15.54 4.72
CA ASP A 69 11.19 15.69 6.12
C ASP A 69 11.26 14.31 6.82
N ARG A 70 12.36 13.61 6.54
CA ARG A 70 12.66 12.31 7.13
C ARG A 70 12.79 12.39 8.66
N GLN A 71 13.43 13.44 9.17
CA GLN A 71 13.69 13.63 10.60
C GLN A 71 12.39 13.73 11.39
N TYR A 72 11.36 14.36 10.82
CA TYR A 72 10.02 14.37 11.42
C TYR A 72 9.48 12.97 11.67
N LEU A 73 9.62 12.05 10.70
CA LEU A 73 9.16 10.67 10.86
C LEU A 73 10.01 9.86 11.86
N GLU A 74 11.32 10.11 11.93
CA GLU A 74 12.22 9.51 12.92
C GLU A 74 11.88 9.96 14.35
N TRP A 75 11.60 11.25 14.54
CA TRP A 75 11.07 11.75 15.81
C TRP A 75 9.69 11.13 16.12
N LEU A 76 8.82 11.04 15.12
CA LEU A 76 7.45 10.56 15.29
C LEU A 76 7.38 9.08 15.71
N VAL A 77 8.30 8.23 15.25
CA VAL A 77 8.36 6.82 15.70
C VAL A 77 8.84 6.64 17.14
N CYS A 78 9.42 7.68 17.74
CA CYS A 78 9.76 7.74 19.16
C CYS A 78 8.61 8.29 20.02
N GLN A 79 7.58 8.89 19.40
CA GLN A 79 6.39 9.36 20.11
C GLN A 79 5.41 8.24 20.43
N HIS A 80 4.46 8.53 21.33
CA HIS A 80 3.36 7.64 21.68
C HIS A 80 2.28 7.62 20.57
N ILE A 81 2.57 6.91 19.49
CA ILE A 81 1.67 6.69 18.35
C ILE A 81 1.15 5.24 18.32
N GLN A 82 0.05 5.02 17.60
CA GLN A 82 -0.49 3.67 17.45
C GLN A 82 0.56 2.70 16.88
N PRO A 83 0.66 1.47 17.42
CA PRO A 83 1.68 0.49 17.01
C PRO A 83 1.58 0.15 15.52
N SER A 84 0.37 0.08 14.97
CA SER A 84 0.10 -0.13 13.55
C SER A 84 0.70 0.97 12.66
N LEU A 85 0.60 2.22 13.10
CA LEU A 85 1.16 3.37 12.38
C LEU A 85 2.68 3.40 12.49
N ARG A 86 3.23 3.14 13.69
CA ARG A 86 4.68 3.04 13.90
C ARG A 86 5.32 2.02 12.96
N LYS A 87 4.67 0.85 12.79
CA LYS A 87 5.12 -0.19 11.87
C LYS A 87 5.12 0.30 10.41
N LYS A 88 4.08 1.02 9.99
CA LYS A 88 4.00 1.65 8.65
C LYS A 88 5.11 2.68 8.42
N ILE A 89 5.33 3.59 9.37
CA ILE A 89 6.38 4.62 9.28
C ILE A 89 7.77 3.99 9.20
N LYS A 90 8.06 2.99 10.05
CA LYS A 90 9.32 2.23 9.99
C LYS A 90 9.50 1.51 8.65
N GLY A 91 8.41 0.95 8.11
CA GLY A 91 8.42 0.34 6.78
C GLY A 91 8.83 1.34 5.69
N VAL A 92 8.23 2.53 5.69
CA VAL A 92 8.56 3.61 4.74
C VAL A 92 10.01 4.09 4.93
N LEU A 93 10.46 4.33 6.18
CA LEU A 93 11.84 4.76 6.46
C LEU A 93 12.90 3.74 6.00
N ARG A 94 12.57 2.44 6.01
CA ARG A 94 13.44 1.36 5.49
C ARG A 94 13.37 1.19 3.97
N GLY A 95 12.27 1.54 3.33
CA GLY A 95 12.11 1.40 1.88
C GLY A 95 12.81 2.49 1.05
N VAL A 96 13.17 3.62 1.66
CA VAL A 96 13.79 4.77 0.95
C VAL A 96 15.32 4.66 0.87
N SER A 97 15.96 3.73 1.59
CA SER A 97 17.43 3.63 1.69
C SER A 97 18.13 3.03 0.45
N GLY A 98 17.59 3.18 -0.76
CA GLY A 98 18.09 2.48 -1.95
C GLY A 98 17.82 3.12 -3.31
N ARG A 99 17.81 4.46 -3.41
CA ARG A 99 17.87 5.14 -4.72
C ARG A 99 18.85 6.32 -4.64
N GLY A 100 20.13 5.98 -4.81
CA GLY A 100 21.17 6.92 -5.24
C GLY A 100 21.21 6.98 -6.76
#